data_AF-A0A8S3J2N5-F1
#
_entry.id   AF-A0A8S3J2N5-F1
#
_cell.length_a   1.000
_cell.length_b   1.000
_cell.length_c   1.000
_cell.angle_alpha   90.00
_cell.angle_beta   90.00
_cell.angle_gamma   90.00
#
_symmetry.space_group_name_H-M   'P 1'
#
loop_
_entity.id
_entity.type
_entity.pdbx_description
1 polymer ?
#
loop_
_entity_poly.entity_id
_entity_poly.type
_entity_poly.pdbx_seq_one_letter_code
_entity_poly.pdbx_strand_id
1 'polypeptide(L)'
;KCSLGRLEIHQDNVTNVLRAAHLFNISEIVDSCCKYIEKQLHPSNCLGIHKFALQHDLDELTNTSWNYVLEHFTDLIQDNHEFFELSFDEIKQLLIS
;
A
#
# COMPACT_ATOMS: atom_id res chain seq x y z
N LYS A 1 5.15 -16.20 23.68
CA LYS A 1 4.06 -15.19 23.71
C LYS A 1 4.68 -13.89 24.21
N CYS A 2 5.08 -13.00 23.30
CA CYS A 2 5.59 -11.70 23.68
C CYS A 2 4.38 -10.78 23.86
N SER A 3 4.11 -10.34 25.08
CA SER A 3 3.00 -9.43 25.40
C SER A 3 3.38 -8.01 24.99
N LEU A 4 3.38 -7.72 23.69
CA LEU A 4 3.30 -6.33 23.25
C LEU A 4 1.97 -5.80 23.82
N GLY A 5 2.06 -4.81 24.71
CA GLY A 5 0.89 -4.10 25.21
C GLY A 5 0.01 -3.63 24.06
N ARG A 6 -1.27 -3.34 24.31
CA ARG A 6 -2.23 -2.90 23.28
C ARG A 6 -1.59 -1.82 22.39
N LEU A 7 -1.25 -2.19 21.16
CA LEU A 7 -0.74 -1.28 20.14
C LEU A 7 -1.93 -0.85 19.29
N GLU A 8 -2.29 0.42 19.38
CA GLU A 8 -3.35 0.99 18.55
C GLU A 8 -2.76 1.47 17.22
N ILE A 9 -3.29 0.95 16.11
CA ILE A 9 -2.88 1.34 14.76
C ILE A 9 -3.79 2.49 14.29
N HIS A 10 -3.18 3.57 13.83
CA HIS A 10 -3.87 4.73 13.26
C HIS A 10 -3.07 5.29 12.08
N GLN A 11 -3.70 6.16 11.28
CA GLN A 11 -3.14 6.67 10.03
C GLN A 11 -1.73 7.27 10.20
N ASP A 12 -1.50 8.03 11.28
CA ASP A 12 -0.22 8.68 11.54
C ASP A 12 0.91 7.72 11.97
N ASN A 13 0.57 6.52 12.47
CA ASN A 13 1.56 5.58 12.99
C ASN A 13 1.74 4.31 12.15
N VAL A 14 0.77 3.96 11.29
CA VAL A 14 0.70 2.64 10.66
C VAL A 14 1.95 2.30 9.85
N THR A 15 2.49 3.26 9.10
CA THR A 15 3.70 3.07 8.29
C THR A 15 4.96 2.90 9.14
N ASN A 16 5.08 3.64 10.24
CA ASN A 16 6.20 3.50 11.18
C ASN A 16 6.14 2.16 11.92
N VAL A 17 4.95 1.77 12.38
CA VAL A 17 4.72 0.48 13.04
C VAL A 17 5.01 -0.66 12.07
N LEU A 18 4.51 -0.59 10.84
CA LEU A 18 4.75 -1.59 9.80
C LEU A 18 6.24 -1.75 9.52
N ARG A 19 6.97 -0.66 9.32
CA ARG A 19 8.42 -0.68 9.08
C ARG A 19 9.18 -1.34 10.23
N ALA A 20 8.83 -1.01 11.47
CA ALA A 20 9.43 -1.64 12.64
C ALA A 20 9.08 -3.12 12.71
N ALA A 21 7.80 -3.49 12.56
CA ALA A 21 7.34 -4.87 12.60
C ALA A 21 8.00 -5.72 11.50
N HIS A 22 8.15 -5.18 10.30
CA HIS A 22 8.84 -5.83 9.20
C HIS A 22 10.33 -6.06 9.52
N LEU A 23 11.02 -5.04 10.03
CA LEU A 23 12.43 -5.15 10.44
C LEU A 23 12.65 -6.21 11.53
N PHE A 24 11.72 -6.32 12.48
CA PHE A 24 11.77 -7.29 13.57
C PHE A 24 11.12 -8.65 13.23
N ASN A 25 10.63 -8.84 12.00
CA ASN A 25 9.93 -10.05 11.55
C ASN A 25 8.72 -10.44 12.42
N ILE A 26 7.93 -9.45 12.85
CA ILE A 26 6.71 -9.67 13.64
C ILE A 26 5.50 -9.72 12.69
N SER A 27 5.30 -10.88 12.05
CA SER A 27 4.29 -11.07 10.99
C SER A 27 2.87 -10.68 11.40
N GLU A 28 2.43 -10.98 12.62
CA GLU A 28 1.09 -10.63 13.11
C GLU A 28 0.80 -9.12 13.07
N ILE A 29 1.83 -8.30 13.36
CA ILE A 29 1.71 -6.83 13.29
C ILE A 29 1.81 -6.34 11.85
N VAL A 30 2.68 -6.96 11.03
CA VAL A 30 2.75 -6.67 9.59
C VAL A 30 1.38 -6.87 8.95
N ASP A 31 0.76 -8.03 9.15
CA ASP A 31 -0.56 -8.37 8.61
C ASP A 31 -1.64 -7.40 9.09
N SER A 32 -1.59 -7.01 10.37
CA SER A 32 -2.55 -6.06 10.94
C SER A 32 -2.41 -4.66 10.35
N CYS A 33 -1.17 -4.21 10.12
CA CYS A 33 -0.88 -2.94 9.46
C CYS A 33 -1.30 -2.98 7.98
N CYS A 34 -0.97 -4.04 7.24
CA CYS A 34 -1.36 -4.19 5.84
C CYS A 34 -2.88 -4.12 5.69
N LYS A 35 -3.64 -4.87 6.50
CA LYS A 35 -5.11 -4.83 6.51
C LYS A 35 -5.69 -3.46 6.84
N TYR A 36 -5.00 -2.68 7.68
CA TYR A 36 -5.41 -1.31 7.96
C TYR A 36 -5.18 -0.41 6.74
N ILE A 37 -4.03 -0.53 6.07
CA ILE A 37 -3.69 0.23 4.88
C ILE A 37 -4.61 -0.12 3.70
N GLU A 38 -4.93 -1.40 3.48
CA GLU A 38 -5.86 -1.85 2.43
C GLU A 38 -7.22 -1.19 2.56
N LYS A 39 -7.73 -1.04 3.78
CA LYS A 39 -9.02 -0.35 4.04
C LYS A 39 -8.99 1.14 3.74
N GLN A 40 -7.80 1.73 3.56
CA GLN A 40 -7.62 3.13 3.20
C GLN A 40 -7.36 3.34 1.70
N LEU A 41 -7.42 2.29 0.88
CA LEU A 41 -7.30 2.43 -0.57
C LEU A 41 -8.36 3.41 -1.10
N HIS A 42 -7.86 4.41 -1.81
CA HIS A 42 -8.63 5.46 -2.44
C HIS A 42 -7.94 5.84 -3.75
N PRO A 43 -8.66 6.31 -4.78
CA PRO A 43 -8.03 6.69 -6.04
C PRO A 43 -6.86 7.66 -5.82
N SER A 44 -6.99 8.63 -4.92
CA SER A 44 -5.95 9.63 -4.63
C SER A 44 -4.70 9.14 -3.89
N ASN A 45 -4.64 7.88 -3.43
CA ASN A 45 -3.50 7.36 -2.67
C ASN A 45 -3.05 5.95 -3.09
N CYS A 46 -3.79 5.29 -3.98
CA CYS A 46 -3.56 3.89 -4.33
C CYS A 46 -2.20 3.66 -5.02
N LEU A 47 -1.72 4.63 -5.82
CA LEU A 47 -0.40 4.55 -6.45
C LEU A 47 0.71 4.71 -5.40
N GLY A 48 0.56 5.65 -4.46
CA GLY A 48 1.47 5.79 -3.32
C GLY A 48 1.54 4.53 -2.46
N ILE A 49 0.39 3.93 -2.15
CA ILE A 49 0.29 2.67 -1.39
C ILE A 49 0.94 1.51 -2.15
N HIS A 50 0.71 1.41 -3.47
CA HIS A 50 1.31 0.36 -4.29
C HIS A 50 2.84 0.45 -4.34
N LYS A 51 3.38 1.66 -4.57
CA LYS A 51 4.83 1.90 -4.54
C LYS A 51 5.43 1.57 -3.18
N PHE A 52 4.74 1.95 -2.10
CA PHE A 52 5.16 1.63 -0.75
C PHE A 52 5.19 0.11 -0.49
N ALA A 53 4.17 -0.63 -0.96
CA ALA A 53 4.11 -2.08 -0.81
C ALA A 53 5.25 -2.78 -1.55
N LEU A 54 5.53 -2.36 -2.79
CA LEU A 54 6.66 -2.86 -3.59
C LEU A 54 8.02 -2.59 -2.93
N GLN A 55 8.23 -1.40 -2.38
CA GLN A 55 9.49 -1.02 -1.71
C GLN A 55 9.77 -1.82 -0.43
N HIS A 56 8.74 -2.43 0.15
CA HIS A 56 8.81 -3.16 1.41
C HIS A 56 8.53 -4.66 1.26
N ASP A 57 8.50 -5.19 0.03
CA ASP A 57 8.26 -6.61 -0.27
C ASP A 57 6.97 -7.15 0.38
N LEU A 58 5.91 -6.33 0.40
CA LEU A 58 4.60 -6.69 0.95
C LEU A 58 3.71 -7.26 -0.15
N ASP A 59 3.93 -8.53 -0.50
CA ASP A 59 3.31 -9.16 -1.68
C ASP A 59 1.77 -9.06 -1.73
N GLU A 60 1.09 -9.34 -0.61
CA GLU A 60 -0.37 -9.27 -0.55
C GLU A 60 -0.88 -7.84 -0.78
N LEU A 61 -0.30 -6.87 -0.07
CA LEU A 61 -0.65 -5.45 -0.23
C LEU A 61 -0.31 -4.94 -1.64
N THR A 62 0.79 -5.40 -2.23
CA THR A 62 1.20 -5.08 -3.61
C THR A 62 0.12 -5.54 -4.59
N ASN A 63 -0.33 -6.78 -4.48
CA ASN A 63 -1.38 -7.33 -5.35
C ASN A 63 -2.72 -6.62 -5.15
N THR A 64 -3.15 -6.43 -3.90
CA THR A 64 -4.42 -5.77 -3.58
C THR A 64 -4.45 -4.33 -4.08
N SER A 65 -3.38 -3.56 -3.84
CA SER A 65 -3.28 -2.18 -4.32
C SER A 65 -3.19 -2.08 -5.84
N TRP A 66 -2.51 -3.02 -6.50
CA TRP A 66 -2.44 -3.05 -7.96
C TRP A 66 -3.79 -3.35 -8.60
N ASN A 67 -4.52 -4.35 -8.09
CA ASN A 67 -5.86 -4.65 -8.58
C ASN A 67 -6.78 -3.45 -8.44
N TYR A 68 -6.70 -2.74 -7.31
CA TYR A 68 -7.46 -1.50 -7.12
C TYR A 68 -7.11 -0.43 -8.16
N VAL A 69 -5.83 -0.24 -8.46
CA VAL A 69 -5.37 0.70 -9.50
C VAL A 69 -5.95 0.33 -10.87
N LEU A 70 -5.96 -0.94 -11.23
CA LEU A 70 -6.51 -1.41 -12.50
C LEU A 70 -8.04 -1.22 -12.57
N GLU A 71 -8.76 -1.55 -11.49
CA GLU A 71 -10.21 -1.38 -11.40
C GLU A 71 -10.64 0.09 -11.53
N HIS A 72 -9.82 1.01 -11.00
CA HIS A 72 -10.10 2.45 -10.98
C HIS A 72 -9.27 3.26 -12.00
N PHE A 73 -8.64 2.59 -12.98
CA PHE A 73 -7.71 3.22 -13.92
C PHE A 73 -8.30 4.43 -14.66
N THR A 74 -9.58 4.35 -15.06
CA THR A 74 -10.25 5.46 -15.77
C THR A 74 -10.40 6.69 -14.90
N ASP A 75 -10.77 6.50 -13.63
CA ASP A 75 -10.96 7.59 -12.66
C ASP A 75 -9.60 8.22 -12.30
N LEU A 76 -8.55 7.39 -12.22
CA LEU A 76 -7.17 7.83 -11.96
C LEU A 76 -6.64 8.77 -13.05
N ILE A 77 -6.92 8.49 -14.33
CA ILE A 77 -6.49 9.35 -15.44
C ILE A 77 -7.17 10.72 -15.38
N GLN A 78 -8.42 10.77 -14.95
CA GLN A 78 -9.22 11.99 -14.99
C GLN A 78 -8.90 12.93 -13.81
N ASP A 79 -8.77 12.38 -12.61
CA ASP A 79 -8.82 13.18 -11.38
C ASP A 79 -7.63 12.98 -10.42
N ASN A 80 -6.62 12.15 -10.75
CA ASN A 80 -5.48 11.93 -9.86
C ASN A 80 -4.17 12.56 -10.36
N HIS A 81 -3.66 13.53 -9.59
CA HIS A 81 -2.34 14.14 -9.81
C HIS A 81 -1.18 13.14 -9.74
N GLU A 82 -1.26 12.09 -8.89
CA GLU A 82 -0.22 11.05 -8.77
C GLU A 82 -0.04 10.27 -10.09
N PHE A 83 -1.08 10.19 -10.93
CA PHE A 83 -0.98 9.52 -12.22
C PHE A 83 0.03 10.21 -13.14
N PHE A 84 0.08 11.54 -13.13
CA PHE A 84 1.03 12.31 -13.93
C PHE A 84 2.47 12.24 -13.42
N GLU A 85 2.69 11.69 -12.22
CA GLU A 85 4.01 11.44 -11.65
C GLU A 85 4.54 10.04 -11.98
N LEU A 86 3.74 9.20 -12.64
CA LEU A 86 4.17 7.87 -13.06
C LEU A 86 5.23 7.96 -14.18
N SER A 87 6.25 7.13 -14.04
CA SER A 87 7.25 6.92 -15.09
C SER A 87 6.65 6.18 -16.28
N PHE A 88 7.33 6.27 -17.43
CA PHE A 88 6.94 5.54 -18.63
C PHE A 88 6.81 4.03 -18.39
N ASP A 89 7.69 3.44 -17.59
CA ASP A 89 7.65 2.00 -17.29
C ASP A 89 6.43 1.62 -16.43
N GLU A 90 6.06 2.45 -15.46
CA GLU A 90 4.86 2.24 -14.63
C GLU A 90 3.58 2.36 -15.49
N ILE A 91 3.51 3.36 -16.36
CA ILE A 91 2.40 3.51 -17.31
C ILE A 91 2.35 2.31 -18.26
N LYS A 92 3.51 1.86 -18.74
CA LYS A 92 3.60 0.68 -19.62
C LYS A 92 3.08 -0.56 -18.91
N GLN A 93 3.41 -0.77 -17.63
CA GLN A 93 2.87 -1.86 -16.83
C GLN A 93 1.34 -1.77 -16.71
N LEU A 94 0.79 -0.58 -16.48
CA LEU A 94 -0.67 -0.37 -16.44
C LEU A 94 -1.37 -0.72 -17.76
N LEU A 95 -0.74 -0.43 -18.90
CA LEU A 95 -1.32 -0.65 -20.23
C LEU A 95 -1.20 -2.09 -20.74
N ILE A 96 -0.30 -2.90 -20.18
CA ILE A 96 -0.07 -4.30 -20.59
C ILE A 96 -0.62 -5.33 -19.59
N SER A 97 -1.19 -4.86 -18.47
CA SER A 97 -1.88 -5.68 -17.46
C SER A 97 -3.28 -6.07 -17.93
#